data_AF-A0A3G9JFU0-F1
#
_entry.id   AF-A0A3G9JFU0-F1
#
_cell.length_a   1.000
_cell.length_b   1.000
_cell.length_c   1.000
_cell.angle_alpha   90.00
_cell.angle_beta   90.00
_cell.angle_gamma   90.00
#
_symmetry.space_group_name_H-M   'P 1'
#
loop_
_entity.id
_entity.type
_entity.pdbx_description
1 polymer ?
#
loop_
_entity_poly.entity_id
_entity_poly.type
_entity_poly.pdbx_seq_one_letter_code
_entity_poly.pdbx_strand_id
1 'polypeptide(L)'
;MQTCPKCGAPLEQVYSPEGISEKCPQCDYHHDELADLLAQTDFEKDESTPIDRLSASQRRHYMLSMTMTLKLMTILEGLLVLCTLISLLFRNALISYIFLGVVLIIAVYLIHGYLNIRRRLGLDSEEQEMIIIDMLNQDYQMKLLSEKHKTKLGCSLAYLKYLRTLKKEGLPYRFKTDPLYHDRIMSRVRKETNMNRRIEIQNYKNTIASLYSQREETLKRLKASMFKDYGYHVAISFKLGIVIINGHEYRFDEINSAEMMNHVYDDEEEVVIKDGYFKAPEDFNVLPHSQDAMNKHDKVTYDEESGVYKHYAFVEPVTEMKKVKRCDAMNIIVETYNGKEIIPIIDQMMDVTTPAYIAKQNDCYNVTGGLRRVARAGMPKQIPDLLADKQVAKLSEEMEKTQDQLIQLLKTPVVYKVPEEYREKE
;
A
#
# COMPACT_ATOMS: atom_id res chain seq x y z
N MET A 1 16.86 -29.38 9.23
CA MET A 1 15.39 -29.41 9.12
C MET A 1 14.83 -29.33 10.52
N GLN A 2 14.07 -28.27 10.82
CA GLN A 2 13.36 -28.19 12.09
C GLN A 2 12.24 -29.23 12.11
N THR A 3 12.01 -29.83 13.27
CA THR A 3 10.96 -30.85 13.46
C THR A 3 9.88 -30.29 14.37
N CYS A 4 8.63 -30.64 14.09
CA CYS A 4 7.49 -30.20 14.86
C CYS A 4 7.62 -30.69 16.31
N PRO A 5 7.58 -29.81 17.32
CA PRO A 5 7.71 -30.22 18.71
C PRO A 5 6.53 -31.06 19.21
N LYS A 6 5.38 -31.03 18.51
CA LYS A 6 4.19 -31.83 18.88
C LYS A 6 4.21 -33.25 18.32
N CYS A 7 4.62 -33.44 17.07
CA CYS A 7 4.48 -34.72 16.36
C CYS A 7 5.77 -35.24 15.72
N GLY A 8 6.88 -34.50 15.76
CA GLY A 8 8.16 -34.89 15.19
C GLY A 8 8.26 -34.81 13.66
N ALA A 9 7.17 -34.46 12.96
CA ALA A 9 7.16 -34.29 11.51
C ALA A 9 8.04 -33.10 11.06
N PRO A 10 8.63 -33.13 9.85
CA PRO A 10 9.33 -31.97 9.30
C PRO A 10 8.37 -30.79 9.14
N LEU A 11 8.84 -29.58 9.47
CA LEU A 11 8.08 -28.34 9.28
C LEU A 11 8.21 -27.86 7.84
N GLU A 12 7.11 -27.33 7.30
CA GLU A 12 7.06 -26.70 5.99
C GLU A 12 7.08 -25.18 6.15
N GLN A 13 7.88 -24.51 5.33
CA GLN A 13 7.93 -23.04 5.29
C GLN A 13 6.72 -22.50 4.52
N VAL A 14 6.01 -21.58 5.16
CA VAL A 14 4.88 -20.86 4.59
C VAL A 14 5.32 -19.41 4.40
N TYR A 15 5.34 -18.97 3.15
CA TYR A 15 5.65 -17.58 2.78
C TYR A 15 4.37 -16.75 2.82
N SER A 16 4.43 -15.59 3.45
CA SER A 16 3.33 -14.62 3.56
C SER A 16 3.85 -13.18 3.44
N PRO A 17 2.98 -12.19 3.21
CA PRO A 17 3.35 -10.78 3.28
C PRO A 17 3.97 -10.37 4.62
N GLU A 18 3.57 -11.03 5.71
CA GLU A 18 4.04 -10.78 7.07
C GLU A 18 5.42 -11.39 7.35
N GLY A 19 5.83 -12.38 6.55
CA GLY A 19 7.08 -13.10 6.71
C GLY A 19 6.98 -14.58 6.38
N ILE A 20 8.03 -15.31 6.73
CA ILE A 20 8.16 -16.74 6.61
C ILE A 20 7.82 -17.35 7.96
N SER A 21 6.80 -18.21 7.97
CA SER A 21 6.38 -18.97 9.14
C SER A 21 6.59 -20.46 8.89
N GLU A 22 6.59 -21.25 9.96
CA GLU A 22 6.72 -22.70 9.89
C GLU A 22 5.41 -23.36 10.29
N LYS A 23 4.85 -24.21 9.42
CA LYS A 23 3.63 -24.96 9.67
C LYS A 23 3.90 -26.45 9.62
N CYS A 24 3.27 -27.20 10.53
CA CYS A 24 3.27 -28.65 10.46
C CYS A 24 2.16 -29.15 9.52
N PRO A 25 2.45 -30.05 8.56
CA PRO A 25 1.42 -30.62 7.69
C PRO A 25 0.53 -31.67 8.40
N GLN A 26 1.00 -32.24 9.52
CA GLN A 26 0.32 -33.34 10.22
C GLN A 26 -0.50 -32.89 11.44
N CYS A 27 -0.33 -31.66 11.92
CA CYS A 27 -1.06 -31.14 13.07
C CYS A 27 -1.20 -29.61 13.00
N ASP A 28 -2.01 -29.04 13.88
CA ASP A 28 -2.27 -27.59 13.94
C ASP A 28 -1.12 -26.78 14.57
N TYR A 29 0.13 -27.26 14.47
CA TYR A 29 1.29 -26.50 14.94
C TYR A 29 1.69 -25.45 13.89
N HIS A 30 1.77 -24.20 14.34
CA HIS A 30 2.23 -23.05 13.58
C HIS A 30 3.21 -22.26 14.45
N HIS A 31 4.38 -21.94 13.91
CA HIS A 31 5.39 -21.13 14.58
C HIS A 31 5.76 -19.94 13.71
N ASP A 32 5.70 -18.76 14.31
CA ASP A 32 6.08 -17.50 13.68
C ASP A 32 7.00 -16.75 14.65
N GLU A 33 8.30 -17.04 14.54
CA GLU A 33 9.33 -16.41 15.38
C GLU A 33 9.31 -14.88 15.24
N LEU A 34 9.00 -14.37 14.03
CA LEU A 34 8.96 -12.95 13.78
C LEU A 34 7.78 -12.29 14.49
N ALA A 35 6.58 -12.88 14.43
CA ALA A 35 5.42 -12.39 15.16
C ALA A 35 5.63 -12.40 16.67
N ASP A 36 6.21 -13.48 17.21
CA ASP A 36 6.52 -13.61 18.64
C ASP A 36 7.50 -12.52 19.10
N LEU A 37 8.56 -12.25 18.34
CA LEU A 37 9.53 -11.21 18.64
C LEU A 37 8.92 -9.81 18.54
N LEU A 38 8.09 -9.57 17.51
CA LEU A 38 7.41 -8.29 17.33
C LEU A 38 6.50 -7.96 18.52
N ALA A 39 5.71 -8.94 18.98
CA ALA A 39 4.85 -8.79 20.15
C ALA A 39 5.63 -8.49 21.45
N GLN A 40 6.85 -9.03 21.58
CA GLN A 40 7.72 -8.73 22.73
C GLN A 40 8.39 -7.35 22.64
N THR A 41 8.56 -6.81 21.43
CA THR A 41 9.20 -5.51 21.17
C THR A 41 8.24 -4.32 21.15
N ASP A 42 6.98 -4.47 21.57
CA ASP A 42 6.10 -3.32 21.84
C ASP A 42 6.61 -2.55 23.09
N PHE A 43 7.63 -1.73 22.85
CA PHE A 43 8.25 -0.84 23.80
C PHE A 43 7.33 0.36 24.04
N GLU A 44 6.33 0.19 24.91
CA GLU A 44 5.69 1.30 25.61
C GLU A 44 6.13 1.30 27.07
N LYS A 45 7.44 1.50 27.30
CA LYS A 45 7.83 2.12 28.57
C LYS A 45 7.54 3.60 28.46
N ASP A 46 6.79 4.14 29.42
CA ASP A 46 6.54 5.57 29.53
C ASP A 46 7.88 6.31 29.67
N GLU A 47 8.40 6.86 28.57
CA GLU A 47 9.67 7.60 28.51
C GLU A 47 9.53 9.05 28.98
N SER A 48 8.46 9.35 29.72
CA SER A 48 8.19 10.68 30.28
C SER A 48 9.26 11.07 31.30
N THR A 49 9.84 12.24 31.09
CA THR A 49 10.65 12.90 32.11
C THR A 49 9.77 13.47 33.22
N PRO A 50 10.31 13.76 34.41
CA PRO A 50 9.58 14.49 35.45
C PRO A 50 8.97 15.82 34.98
N ILE A 51 9.56 16.45 33.95
CA ILE A 51 9.07 17.69 33.32
C ILE A 51 7.84 17.42 32.47
N ASP A 52 7.82 16.30 31.74
CA ASP A 52 6.69 15.87 30.91
C ASP A 52 5.44 15.62 31.74
N ARG A 53 5.62 15.25 33.01
CA ARG A 53 4.54 15.05 33.99
C ARG A 53 3.99 16.34 34.60
N LEU A 54 4.65 17.49 34.38
CA LEU A 54 4.17 18.77 34.88
C LEU A 54 3.01 19.30 34.03
N SER A 55 1.90 19.63 34.68
CA SER A 55 0.77 20.30 34.03
C SER A 55 1.16 21.68 33.53
N ALA A 56 0.43 22.20 32.54
CA ALA A 56 0.67 23.55 32.00
C ALA A 56 0.64 24.64 33.10
N SER A 57 -0.17 24.45 34.14
CA SER A 57 -0.23 25.34 35.30
C SER A 57 1.04 25.27 36.15
N GLN A 58 1.55 24.07 36.43
CA GLN A 58 2.81 23.88 37.16
C GLN A 58 4.02 24.42 36.39
N ARG A 59 4.07 24.20 35.06
CA ARG A 59 5.13 24.77 34.21
C ARG A 59 5.15 26.30 34.28
N ARG A 60 3.97 26.95 34.19
CA ARG A 60 3.85 28.41 34.39
C ARG A 60 4.27 28.83 35.79
N HIS A 61 3.94 28.06 36.83
CA HIS A 61 4.35 28.35 38.18
C HIS A 61 5.88 28.37 38.32
N TYR A 62 6.58 27.35 37.80
CA TYR A 62 8.05 27.32 37.81
C TYR A 62 8.65 28.51 37.03
N MET A 63 8.10 28.83 35.86
CA MET A 63 8.51 29.99 35.05
C MET A 63 8.38 31.33 35.79
N LEU A 64 7.34 31.49 36.60
CA LEU A 64 7.03 32.73 37.32
C LEU A 64 7.68 32.81 38.70
N SER A 65 7.96 31.68 39.35
CA SER A 65 8.47 31.59 40.72
C SER A 65 9.86 32.21 40.93
N MET A 66 10.64 32.40 39.87
CA MET A 66 12.00 32.95 39.91
C MET A 66 12.05 34.48 40.08
N THR A 67 10.91 35.17 40.05
CA THR A 67 10.90 36.59 40.31
C THR A 67 11.05 36.82 41.82
N MET A 68 12.30 36.82 42.30
CA MET A 68 12.67 37.54 43.53
C MET A 68 12.05 38.93 43.54
N THR A 69 11.88 39.53 42.36
CA THR A 69 11.09 40.74 42.10
C THR A 69 9.64 40.65 42.57
N LEU A 70 8.88 39.56 42.38
CA LEU A 70 7.49 39.44 42.88
C LEU A 70 7.43 39.28 44.41
N LYS A 71 8.40 38.57 45.01
CA LYS A 71 8.54 38.52 46.48
C LYS A 71 9.01 39.86 47.06
N LEU A 72 9.89 40.58 46.37
CA LEU A 72 10.28 41.95 46.71
C LEU A 72 9.12 42.91 46.53
N MET A 73 8.27 42.72 45.52
CA MET A 73 7.09 43.56 45.27
C MET A 73 6.10 43.50 46.41
N THR A 74 5.80 42.31 46.92
CA THR A 74 4.91 42.16 48.09
C THR A 74 5.49 42.82 49.34
N ILE A 75 6.82 42.78 49.51
CA ILE A 75 7.51 43.49 50.60
C ILE A 75 7.50 45.01 50.38
N LEU A 76 7.70 45.48 49.13
CA LEU A 76 7.67 46.90 48.74
C LEU A 76 6.26 47.49 48.80
N GLU A 77 5.23 46.71 48.46
CA GLU A 77 3.82 47.06 48.64
C GLU A 77 3.47 47.19 50.12
N GLY A 78 3.94 46.27 50.96
CA GLY A 78 3.80 46.38 52.42
C GLY A 78 4.49 47.63 52.98
N LEU A 79 5.70 47.95 52.51
CA LEU A 79 6.42 49.18 52.86
C LEU A 79 5.69 50.44 52.35
N LEU A 80 5.07 50.41 51.16
CA LEU A 80 4.26 51.51 50.64
C LEU A 80 3.02 51.78 51.48
N VAL A 81 2.32 50.73 51.91
CA VAL A 81 1.14 50.85 52.80
C VAL A 81 1.57 51.43 54.16
N LEU A 82 2.70 50.99 54.70
CA LEU A 82 3.26 51.57 55.92
C LEU A 82 3.63 53.05 55.73
N CYS A 83 4.29 53.40 54.63
CA CYS A 83 4.69 54.76 54.32
C CYS A 83 3.49 55.70 54.04
N THR A 84 2.40 55.20 53.44
CA THR A 84 1.15 55.97 53.25
C THR A 84 0.44 56.25 54.56
N LEU A 85 0.41 55.27 55.47
CA LEU A 85 -0.13 55.47 56.83
C LEU A 85 0.68 56.52 57.59
N ILE A 86 2.01 56.50 57.46
CA ILE A 86 2.90 57.49 58.09
C ILE A 86 2.73 58.89 57.45
N SER A 87 2.59 58.99 56.13
CA SER A 87 2.43 60.28 55.45
C SER A 87 1.06 60.94 55.71
N LEU A 88 0.00 60.15 55.94
CA LEU A 88 -1.30 60.65 56.39
C LEU A 88 -1.25 61.28 57.79
N LEU A 89 -0.34 60.80 58.66
CA LEU A 89 -0.15 61.34 60.01
C LEU A 89 0.65 62.64 60.04
N PHE A 90 1.49 62.90 59.03
CA PHE A 90 2.35 64.08 58.99
C PHE A 90 2.09 64.92 57.74
N ARG A 91 1.39 66.06 57.89
CA ARG A 91 1.11 67.08 56.83
C ARG A 91 2.36 67.87 56.42
N ASN A 92 3.46 67.20 56.09
CA ASN A 92 4.71 67.85 55.73
C ASN A 92 5.04 67.62 54.26
N ALA A 93 5.24 68.71 53.50
CA ALA A 93 5.49 68.66 52.06
C ALA A 93 6.74 67.85 51.71
N LEU A 94 7.76 67.87 52.56
CA LEU A 94 9.01 67.12 52.36
C LEU A 94 8.79 65.60 52.41
N ILE A 95 7.86 65.13 53.25
CA ILE A 95 7.47 63.72 53.34
C ILE A 95 6.73 63.29 52.06
N SER A 96 5.89 64.18 51.49
CA SER A 96 5.19 63.92 50.24
C SER A 96 6.15 63.74 49.04
N TYR A 97 7.26 64.48 48.99
CA TYR A 97 8.25 64.33 47.91
C TYR A 97 9.07 63.03 48.04
N ILE A 98 9.45 62.64 49.26
CA ILE A 98 10.09 61.34 49.50
C ILE A 98 9.14 60.20 49.09
N PHE A 99 7.85 60.34 49.41
CA PHE A 99 6.83 59.37 49.02
C PHE A 99 6.70 59.23 47.51
N LEU A 100 6.63 60.35 46.77
CA LEU A 100 6.59 60.35 45.31
C LEU A 100 7.82 59.63 44.72
N GLY A 101 9.01 59.87 45.29
CA GLY A 101 10.25 59.20 44.88
C GLY A 101 10.21 57.67 45.08
N VAL A 102 9.72 57.21 46.24
CA VAL A 102 9.57 55.77 46.52
C VAL A 102 8.55 55.11 45.58
N VAL A 103 7.42 55.78 45.31
CA VAL A 103 6.42 55.29 44.35
C VAL A 103 7.01 55.19 42.94
N LEU A 104 7.80 56.16 42.51
CA LEU A 104 8.46 56.16 41.20
C LEU A 104 9.47 55.02 41.07
N ILE A 105 10.27 54.76 42.11
CA ILE A 105 11.19 53.63 42.15
C ILE A 105 10.42 52.32 42.02
N ILE A 106 9.30 52.17 42.74
CA ILE A 106 8.47 50.95 42.69
C ILE A 106 7.82 50.77 41.32
N ALA A 107 7.33 51.85 40.71
CA ALA A 107 6.80 51.82 39.36
C ALA A 107 7.85 51.36 38.34
N VAL A 108 9.10 51.83 38.45
CA VAL A 108 10.23 51.37 37.61
C VAL A 108 10.50 49.88 37.83
N TYR A 109 10.51 49.40 39.08
CA TYR A 109 10.67 47.97 39.37
C TYR A 109 9.51 47.13 38.83
N LEU A 110 8.26 47.64 38.84
CA LEU A 110 7.07 46.94 38.32
C LEU A 110 7.16 46.81 36.80
N ILE A 111 7.52 47.90 36.13
CA ILE A 111 7.75 47.91 34.68
C ILE A 111 8.88 46.94 34.33
N HIS A 112 9.99 46.97 35.06
CA HIS A 112 11.11 46.07 34.82
C HIS A 112 10.71 44.60 35.05
N GLY A 113 9.96 44.31 36.12
CA GLY A 113 9.44 42.97 36.41
C GLY A 113 8.50 42.46 35.32
N TYR A 114 7.56 43.30 34.87
CA TYR A 114 6.63 42.98 33.80
C TYR A 114 7.36 42.71 32.47
N LEU A 115 8.32 43.56 32.10
CA LEU A 115 9.13 43.35 30.89
C LEU A 115 9.93 42.05 30.95
N ASN A 116 10.45 41.69 32.12
CA ASN A 116 11.22 40.47 32.30
C ASN A 116 10.33 39.21 32.20
N ILE A 117 9.12 39.25 32.78
CA ILE A 117 8.11 38.17 32.64
C ILE A 117 7.69 38.02 31.17
N ARG A 118 7.38 39.14 30.51
CA ARG A 118 6.98 39.15 29.10
C ARG A 118 8.08 38.60 28.20
N ARG A 119 9.34 38.97 28.46
CA ARG A 119 10.49 38.44 27.72
C ARG A 119 10.60 36.93 27.88
N ARG A 120 10.44 36.40 29.10
CA ARG A 120 10.52 34.96 29.38
C ARG A 120 9.39 34.14 28.76
N LEU A 121 8.16 34.65 28.82
CA LEU A 121 7.00 34.01 28.19
C LEU A 121 7.07 34.07 26.65
N GLY A 122 7.87 34.98 26.10
CA GLY A 122 8.15 35.08 24.67
C GLY A 122 9.40 34.33 24.20
N LEU A 123 10.10 33.60 25.09
CA LEU A 123 11.21 32.72 24.70
C LEU A 123 10.69 31.47 23.99
N ASP A 124 11.55 30.82 23.21
CA ASP A 124 11.22 29.57 22.55
C ASP A 124 10.96 28.45 23.56
N SER A 125 10.14 27.46 23.19
CA SER A 125 9.73 26.36 24.08
C SER A 125 10.91 25.64 24.72
N GLU A 126 12.03 25.48 23.99
CA GLU A 126 13.24 24.84 24.52
C GLU A 126 13.90 25.66 25.62
N GLU A 127 14.00 26.99 25.45
CA GLU A 127 14.58 27.90 26.43
C GLU A 127 13.71 27.99 27.69
N GLN A 128 12.38 27.98 27.53
CA GLN A 128 11.44 27.93 28.65
C GLN A 128 11.61 26.64 29.47
N GLU A 129 11.74 25.49 28.80
CA GLU A 129 11.99 24.21 29.48
C GLU A 129 13.34 24.19 30.21
N MET A 130 14.39 24.77 29.63
CA MET A 130 15.69 24.90 30.30
C MET A 130 15.59 25.69 31.60
N ILE A 131 14.83 26.77 31.61
CA ILE A 131 14.55 27.56 32.82
C ILE A 131 13.82 26.71 33.86
N ILE A 132 12.82 25.93 33.45
CA ILE A 132 12.05 25.05 34.36
C ILE A 132 12.96 23.97 34.98
N ILE A 133 13.87 23.39 34.20
CA ILE A 133 14.85 22.39 34.67
C ILE A 133 15.77 22.98 35.72
N ASP A 134 16.34 24.16 35.44
CA ASP A 134 17.21 24.85 36.39
C ASP A 134 16.49 25.12 37.72
N MET A 135 15.20 25.47 37.66
CA MET A 135 14.37 25.69 38.84
C MET A 135 14.06 24.41 39.61
N LEU A 136 13.68 23.32 38.94
CA LEU A 136 13.43 22.03 39.57
C LEU A 136 14.70 21.50 40.25
N ASN A 137 15.86 21.68 39.63
CA ASN A 137 17.13 21.31 40.24
C ASN A 137 17.49 22.18 41.42
N GLN A 138 17.23 23.49 41.33
CA GLN A 138 17.42 24.37 42.47
C GLN A 138 16.59 23.90 43.66
N ASP A 139 15.32 23.55 43.46
CA ASP A 139 14.45 23.03 44.51
C ASP A 139 14.93 21.68 45.03
N TYR A 140 15.38 20.78 44.14
CA TYR A 140 15.94 19.48 44.51
C TYR A 140 17.22 19.60 45.36
N GLN A 141 18.17 20.43 44.92
CA GLN A 141 19.42 20.70 45.62
C GLN A 141 19.17 21.40 46.96
N MET A 142 18.24 22.36 47.02
CA MET A 142 17.86 23.02 48.27
C MET A 142 17.22 22.04 49.27
N LYS A 143 16.39 21.10 48.80
CA LYS A 143 15.84 20.02 49.65
C LYS A 143 16.94 19.11 50.20
N LEU A 144 17.81 18.60 49.33
CA LEU A 144 18.97 17.77 49.72
C LEU A 144 19.89 18.45 50.73
N LEU A 145 20.17 19.74 50.53
CA LEU A 145 21.00 20.53 51.43
C LEU A 145 20.29 20.81 52.77
N SER A 146 18.98 21.03 52.76
CA SER A 146 18.19 21.22 53.98
C SER A 146 18.13 19.97 54.86
N GLU A 147 18.17 18.78 54.25
CA GLU A 147 18.22 17.50 54.96
C GLU A 147 19.61 17.23 55.55
N LYS A 148 20.69 17.63 54.87
CA LYS A 148 22.08 17.43 55.33
C LYS A 148 22.60 18.50 56.30
N HIS A 149 22.13 19.74 56.20
CA HIS A 149 22.65 20.86 57.00
C HIS A 149 21.53 21.74 57.57
N LYS A 150 21.35 21.71 58.89
CA LYS A 150 20.37 22.51 59.65
C LYS A 150 20.65 24.03 59.67
N THR A 151 21.59 24.57 58.90
CA THR A 151 21.97 26.00 58.96
C THR A 151 21.66 26.75 57.65
N LYS A 152 20.69 27.67 57.73
CA LYS A 152 20.09 28.43 56.61
C LYS A 152 21.05 29.31 55.78
N LEU A 153 22.26 29.61 56.25
CA LEU A 153 23.18 30.53 55.54
C LEU A 153 24.19 29.85 54.60
N GLY A 154 24.42 28.54 54.70
CA GLY A 154 25.42 27.83 53.87
C GLY A 154 24.93 27.42 52.48
N CYS A 155 23.62 27.33 52.28
CA CYS A 155 23.03 26.74 51.06
C CYS A 155 23.14 27.66 49.83
N SER A 156 23.06 28.98 49.99
CA SER A 156 23.11 29.94 48.88
C SER A 156 24.51 30.06 48.27
N LEU A 157 25.57 29.96 49.10
CA LEU A 157 26.95 30.05 48.65
C LEU A 157 27.38 28.81 47.85
N ALA A 158 26.94 27.63 48.28
CA ALA A 158 27.18 26.37 47.58
C ALA A 158 26.53 26.35 46.19
N TYR A 159 25.28 26.81 46.09
CA TYR A 159 24.57 26.94 44.82
C TYR A 159 25.22 27.97 43.87
N LEU A 160 25.65 29.12 44.39
CA LEU A 160 26.39 30.10 43.60
C LEU A 160 27.73 29.55 43.08
N LYS A 161 28.42 28.72 43.88
CA LYS A 161 29.63 28.03 43.46
C LYS A 161 29.33 27.03 42.34
N TYR A 162 28.28 26.24 42.48
CA TYR A 162 27.79 25.31 41.45
C TYR A 162 27.46 26.02 40.13
N LEU A 163 26.69 27.12 40.15
CA LEU A 163 26.36 27.91 38.96
C LEU A 163 27.61 28.50 38.27
N ARG A 164 28.61 28.94 39.04
CA ARG A 164 29.88 29.40 38.47
C ARG A 164 30.65 28.27 37.82
N THR A 165 30.65 27.08 38.40
CA THR A 165 31.31 25.90 37.82
C THR A 165 30.62 25.48 36.52
N LEU A 166 29.27 25.41 36.49
CA LEU A 166 28.49 25.19 35.28
C LEU A 166 28.84 26.17 34.16
N LYS A 167 28.94 27.47 34.49
CA LYS A 167 29.28 28.51 33.51
C LYS A 167 30.71 28.39 32.99
N LYS A 168 31.64 27.87 33.78
CA LYS A 168 33.04 27.68 33.39
C LYS A 168 33.27 26.41 32.57
N GLU A 169 32.61 25.31 32.95
CA GLU A 169 32.87 23.97 32.42
C GLU A 169 31.89 23.56 31.31
N GLY A 170 30.80 24.30 31.12
CA GLY A 170 29.92 24.18 29.95
C GLY A 170 28.89 23.03 30.01
N LEU A 171 28.36 22.66 28.84
CA LEU A 171 27.28 21.66 28.69
C LEU A 171 27.66 20.24 29.16
N PRO A 172 28.88 19.71 28.91
CA PRO A 172 29.26 18.37 29.37
C PRO A 172 29.21 18.24 30.90
N TYR A 173 29.70 19.27 31.61
CA TYR A 173 29.64 19.29 33.07
C TYR A 173 28.20 19.35 33.59
N ARG A 174 27.33 20.14 32.92
CA ARG A 174 25.90 20.16 33.25
C ARG A 174 25.28 18.79 33.07
N PHE A 175 25.51 18.12 31.94
CA PHE A 175 25.00 16.77 31.69
C PHE A 175 25.45 15.74 32.73
N LYS A 176 26.64 15.89 33.32
CA LYS A 176 27.17 14.99 34.36
C LYS A 176 26.62 15.27 35.75
N THR A 177 26.39 16.54 36.08
CA THR A 177 26.10 16.98 37.45
C THR A 177 24.62 17.26 37.72
N ASP A 178 23.82 17.44 36.66
CA ASP A 178 22.41 17.75 36.70
C ASP A 178 21.58 16.50 36.28
N PRO A 179 20.94 15.79 37.23
CA PRO A 179 20.17 14.58 36.93
C PRO A 179 18.96 14.85 36.03
N LEU A 180 18.27 15.99 36.19
CA LEU A 180 17.08 16.31 35.40
C LEU A 180 17.43 16.71 33.97
N TYR A 181 18.54 17.42 33.79
CA TYR A 181 19.07 17.75 32.48
C TYR A 181 19.59 16.50 31.76
N HIS A 182 20.32 15.63 32.47
CA HIS A 182 20.72 14.32 31.98
C HIS A 182 19.51 13.50 31.48
N ASP A 183 18.48 13.36 32.32
CA ASP A 183 17.28 12.59 32.01
C ASP A 183 16.51 13.15 30.80
N ARG A 184 16.44 14.49 30.64
CA ARG A 184 15.81 15.11 29.46
C ARG A 184 16.55 14.77 28.18
N ILE A 185 17.87 14.96 28.17
CA ILE A 185 18.69 14.65 27.00
C ILE A 185 18.61 13.16 26.68
N MET A 186 18.73 12.29 27.69
CA MET A 186 18.63 10.85 27.48
C MET A 186 17.23 10.39 27.05
N SER A 187 16.16 11.03 27.53
CA SER A 187 14.79 10.77 27.05
C SER A 187 14.63 11.15 25.57
N ARG A 188 15.16 12.30 25.15
CA ARG A 188 15.17 12.70 23.73
C ARG A 188 15.93 11.67 22.88
N VAL A 189 17.13 11.30 23.31
CA VAL A 189 17.95 10.27 22.63
C VAL A 189 17.20 8.94 22.55
N ARG A 190 16.52 8.51 23.62
CA ARG A 190 15.72 7.27 23.61
C ARG A 190 14.58 7.35 22.60
N LYS A 191 13.81 8.43 22.60
CA LYS A 191 12.70 8.66 21.65
C LYS A 191 13.19 8.62 20.20
N GLU A 192 14.26 9.35 19.87
CA GLU A 192 14.84 9.39 18.53
C GLU A 192 15.40 8.02 18.12
N THR A 193 16.14 7.35 19.01
CA THR A 193 16.71 6.02 18.72
C THR A 193 15.62 4.97 18.51
N ASN A 194 14.59 4.98 19.35
CA ASN A 194 13.45 4.06 19.22
C ASN A 194 12.63 4.37 17.96
N MET A 195 12.44 5.64 17.61
CA MET A 195 11.76 6.04 16.38
C MET A 195 12.53 5.57 15.14
N ASN A 196 13.85 5.79 15.10
CA ASN A 196 14.71 5.31 14.01
C ASN A 196 14.66 3.79 13.89
N ARG A 197 14.70 3.07 15.02
CA ARG A 197 14.57 1.61 15.02
C ARG A 197 13.19 1.14 14.54
N ARG A 198 12.10 1.83 14.89
CA ARG A 198 10.76 1.54 14.36
C ARG A 198 10.69 1.74 12.84
N ILE A 199 11.29 2.82 12.34
CA ILE A 199 11.39 3.08 10.90
C ILE A 199 12.18 1.95 10.21
N GLU A 200 13.30 1.54 10.79
CA GLU A 200 14.12 0.45 10.26
C GLU A 200 13.36 -0.88 10.23
N ILE A 201 12.67 -1.25 11.31
CA ILE A 201 11.79 -2.43 11.36
C ILE A 201 10.72 -2.35 10.27
N GLN A 202 10.07 -1.20 10.10
CA GLN A 202 9.04 -1.01 9.08
C GLN A 202 9.60 -1.13 7.66
N ASN A 203 10.81 -0.63 7.41
CA ASN A 203 11.46 -0.76 6.12
C ASN A 203 11.71 -2.24 5.79
N TYR A 204 12.23 -3.03 6.73
CA TYR A 204 12.40 -4.47 6.53
C TYR A 204 11.06 -5.18 6.24
N LYS A 205 10.00 -4.87 6.99
CA LYS A 205 8.65 -5.41 6.73
C LYS A 205 8.17 -5.09 5.31
N ASN A 206 8.33 -3.84 4.88
CA ASN A 206 7.95 -3.42 3.53
C ASN A 206 8.77 -4.14 2.45
N THR A 207 10.07 -4.36 2.69
CA THR A 207 10.94 -5.13 1.79
C THR A 207 10.48 -6.59 1.68
N ILE A 208 10.15 -7.25 2.79
CA ILE A 208 9.63 -8.62 2.79
C ILE A 208 8.33 -8.72 1.99
N ALA A 209 7.38 -7.81 2.22
CA ALA A 209 6.11 -7.79 1.49
C ALA A 209 6.29 -7.53 -0.02
N SER A 210 7.26 -6.69 -0.39
CA SER A 210 7.62 -6.43 -1.80
C SER A 210 8.20 -7.68 -2.46
N LEU A 211 9.16 -8.36 -1.80
CA LEU A 211 9.75 -9.60 -2.30
C LEU A 211 8.70 -10.72 -2.43
N TYR A 212 7.79 -10.83 -1.47
CA TYR A 212 6.65 -11.75 -1.53
C TYR A 212 5.79 -11.50 -2.78
N SER A 213 5.43 -10.24 -3.02
CA SER A 213 4.63 -9.85 -4.19
C SER A 213 5.33 -10.18 -5.51
N GLN A 214 6.64 -9.93 -5.60
CA GLN A 214 7.44 -10.30 -6.77
C GLN A 214 7.51 -11.81 -6.98
N ARG A 215 7.63 -12.59 -5.89
CA ARG A 215 7.64 -14.05 -5.91
C ARG A 215 6.30 -14.59 -6.43
N GLU A 216 5.18 -14.09 -5.92
CA GLU A 216 3.84 -14.47 -6.41
C GLU A 216 3.66 -14.13 -7.89
N GLU A 217 4.06 -12.93 -8.31
CA GLU A 217 3.92 -12.52 -9.70
C GLU A 217 4.77 -13.38 -10.62
N THR A 218 5.98 -13.72 -10.21
CA THR A 218 6.87 -14.64 -10.93
C THR A 218 6.25 -16.03 -11.06
N LEU A 219 5.68 -16.57 -9.97
CA LEU A 219 4.96 -17.84 -10.00
C LEU A 219 3.74 -17.81 -10.94
N LYS A 220 2.95 -16.72 -10.91
CA LYS A 220 1.81 -16.52 -11.81
C LYS A 220 2.25 -16.48 -13.28
N ARG A 221 3.34 -15.74 -13.58
CA ARG A 221 3.92 -15.65 -14.93
C ARG A 221 4.47 -16.99 -15.41
N LEU A 222 5.20 -17.72 -14.56
CA LEU A 222 5.71 -19.04 -14.87
C LEU A 222 4.57 -20.03 -15.12
N LYS A 223 3.55 -20.05 -14.25
CA LYS A 223 2.34 -20.87 -14.43
C LYS A 223 1.68 -20.54 -15.77
N ALA A 224 1.38 -19.27 -16.03
CA ALA A 224 0.76 -18.82 -17.28
C ALA A 224 1.57 -19.19 -18.53
N SER A 225 2.91 -19.10 -18.48
CA SER A 225 3.78 -19.44 -19.62
C SER A 225 3.72 -20.92 -20.02
N MET A 226 3.26 -21.78 -19.12
CA MET A 226 3.10 -23.22 -19.38
C MET A 226 1.72 -23.58 -19.93
N PHE A 227 0.77 -22.66 -19.97
CA PHE A 227 -0.51 -22.85 -20.61
C PHE A 227 -0.42 -22.45 -22.08
N LYS A 228 -0.94 -23.32 -22.94
CA LYS A 228 -1.24 -22.97 -24.31
C LYS A 228 -2.71 -22.56 -24.38
N ASP A 229 -2.96 -21.34 -24.82
CA ASP A 229 -4.32 -20.86 -25.09
C ASP A 229 -4.86 -21.52 -26.37
N TYR A 230 -6.05 -22.10 -26.27
CA TYR A 230 -6.79 -22.70 -27.37
C TYR A 230 -7.99 -21.82 -27.79
N GLY A 231 -8.21 -20.68 -27.13
CA GLY A 231 -9.36 -19.81 -27.33
C GLY A 231 -10.60 -20.29 -26.58
N TYR A 232 -11.68 -19.51 -26.65
CA TYR A 232 -13.00 -19.88 -26.10
C TYR A 232 -12.97 -20.31 -24.62
N HIS A 233 -12.15 -19.61 -23.82
CA HIS A 233 -11.93 -19.92 -22.40
C HIS A 233 -11.34 -21.31 -22.13
N VAL A 234 -10.60 -21.87 -23.09
CA VAL A 234 -9.86 -23.13 -22.94
C VAL A 234 -8.37 -22.89 -22.99
N ALA A 235 -7.68 -23.25 -21.91
CA ALA A 235 -6.23 -23.25 -21.85
C ALA A 235 -5.71 -24.60 -21.35
N ILE A 236 -4.72 -25.18 -22.02
CA ILE A 236 -4.20 -26.51 -21.69
C ILE A 236 -2.71 -26.42 -21.34
N SER A 237 -2.32 -26.97 -20.19
CA SER A 237 -0.92 -27.19 -19.84
C SER A 237 -0.61 -28.68 -19.77
N PHE A 238 0.01 -29.21 -20.83
CA PHE A 238 0.51 -30.58 -20.86
C PHE A 238 1.66 -30.83 -19.89
N LYS A 239 2.38 -29.77 -19.48
CA LYS A 239 3.46 -29.86 -18.49
C LYS A 239 2.92 -30.04 -17.07
N LEU A 240 1.85 -29.30 -16.74
CA LEU A 240 1.22 -29.38 -15.42
C LEU A 240 0.17 -30.50 -15.32
N GLY A 241 -0.35 -30.99 -16.45
CA GLY A 241 -1.46 -31.95 -16.45
C GLY A 241 -2.79 -31.30 -16.07
N ILE A 242 -2.96 -30.02 -16.39
CA ILE A 242 -4.13 -29.20 -16.03
C ILE A 242 -4.74 -28.59 -17.30
N VAL A 243 -6.06 -28.58 -17.37
CA VAL A 243 -6.84 -27.83 -18.34
C VAL A 243 -7.74 -26.83 -17.63
N ILE A 244 -7.87 -25.64 -18.19
CA ILE A 244 -8.79 -24.60 -17.74
C ILE A 244 -9.93 -24.56 -18.74
N ILE A 245 -11.16 -24.71 -18.28
CA ILE A 245 -12.38 -24.63 -19.10
C ILE A 245 -13.34 -23.66 -18.40
N ASN A 246 -13.78 -22.62 -19.09
CA ASN A 246 -14.70 -21.60 -18.52
C ASN A 246 -14.19 -20.98 -17.20
N GLY A 247 -12.86 -20.94 -17.00
CA GLY A 247 -12.23 -20.45 -15.77
C GLY A 247 -12.08 -21.48 -14.65
N HIS A 248 -12.60 -22.70 -14.82
CA HIS A 248 -12.44 -23.80 -13.88
C HIS A 248 -11.21 -24.65 -14.23
N GLU A 249 -10.36 -24.94 -13.23
CA GLU A 249 -9.19 -25.81 -13.38
C GLU A 249 -9.61 -27.27 -13.19
N TYR A 250 -9.30 -28.11 -14.18
CA TYR A 250 -9.52 -29.54 -14.18
C TYR A 250 -8.20 -30.27 -14.39
N ARG A 251 -8.00 -31.38 -13.69
CA ARG A 251 -6.86 -32.25 -13.92
C ARG A 251 -7.13 -33.17 -15.12
N PHE A 252 -6.06 -33.62 -15.78
CA PHE A 252 -6.20 -34.46 -16.98
C PHE A 252 -6.95 -35.78 -16.71
N ASP A 253 -6.77 -36.36 -15.53
CA ASP A 253 -7.49 -37.55 -15.08
C ASP A 253 -8.99 -37.30 -14.88
N GLU A 254 -9.42 -36.04 -14.76
CA GLU A 254 -10.83 -35.66 -14.59
C GLU A 254 -11.58 -35.45 -15.90
N ILE A 255 -10.88 -35.48 -17.04
CA ILE A 255 -11.46 -35.29 -18.37
C ILE A 255 -11.68 -36.66 -19.04
N ASN A 256 -12.94 -37.05 -19.21
CA ASN A 256 -13.32 -38.34 -19.77
C ASN A 256 -13.39 -38.31 -21.30
N SER A 257 -14.09 -37.31 -21.85
CA SER A 257 -14.33 -37.21 -23.29
C SER A 257 -14.56 -35.74 -23.70
N ALA A 258 -14.39 -35.47 -25.00
CA ALA A 258 -14.71 -34.17 -25.58
C ALA A 258 -15.27 -34.38 -26.99
N GLU A 259 -16.46 -33.83 -27.24
CA GLU A 259 -17.21 -33.99 -28.49
C GLU A 259 -17.71 -32.66 -29.02
N MET A 260 -17.67 -32.51 -30.34
CA MET A 260 -18.25 -31.36 -31.04
C MET A 260 -19.71 -31.67 -31.36
N MET A 261 -20.60 -30.74 -31.03
CA MET A 261 -22.03 -30.80 -31.34
C MET A 261 -22.42 -29.60 -32.19
N ASN A 262 -22.96 -29.87 -33.37
CA ASN A 262 -23.40 -28.84 -34.33
C ASN A 262 -24.89 -29.00 -34.61
N HIS A 263 -25.60 -27.88 -34.60
CA HIS A 263 -27.00 -27.79 -35.00
C HIS A 263 -27.07 -27.12 -36.37
N VAL A 264 -27.25 -27.93 -37.42
CA VAL A 264 -27.31 -27.48 -38.82
C VAL A 264 -28.67 -27.88 -39.41
N TYR A 265 -29.34 -26.95 -40.06
CA TYR A 265 -30.62 -27.15 -40.71
C TYR A 265 -30.65 -26.47 -42.09
N ASP A 266 -31.61 -26.88 -42.92
CA ASP A 266 -31.85 -26.26 -44.22
C ASP A 266 -32.84 -25.10 -44.02
N ASP A 267 -32.43 -23.88 -44.34
CA ASP A 267 -33.28 -22.68 -44.36
C ASP A 267 -33.58 -22.31 -45.83
N GLU A 268 -34.80 -21.85 -46.11
CA GLU A 268 -35.21 -21.45 -47.46
C GLU A 268 -35.09 -19.93 -47.59
N GLU A 269 -34.16 -19.45 -48.42
CA GLU A 269 -34.03 -18.02 -48.72
C GLU A 269 -34.42 -17.71 -50.16
N GLU A 270 -35.21 -16.64 -50.32
CA GLU A 270 -35.49 -16.04 -51.63
C GLU A 270 -34.27 -15.24 -52.10
N VAL A 271 -33.63 -15.69 -53.17
CA VAL A 271 -32.55 -14.94 -53.81
C VAL A 271 -33.09 -14.33 -55.10
N VAL A 272 -33.09 -12.99 -55.18
CA VAL A 272 -33.45 -12.28 -56.42
C VAL A 272 -32.22 -12.22 -57.32
N ILE A 273 -32.24 -12.96 -58.43
CA ILE A 273 -31.21 -12.84 -59.47
C ILE A 273 -31.52 -11.57 -60.27
N LYS A 274 -30.70 -10.53 -60.10
CA LYS A 274 -30.75 -9.32 -60.94
C LYS A 274 -29.77 -9.47 -62.10
N ASP A 275 -30.24 -9.97 -63.23
CA ASP A 275 -29.47 -9.90 -64.48
C ASP A 275 -29.46 -8.46 -65.00
N GLY A 276 -28.26 -7.92 -65.21
CA GLY A 276 -28.01 -6.53 -65.57
C GLY A 276 -28.34 -6.20 -67.03
N TYR A 277 -28.75 -4.96 -67.27
CA TYR A 277 -29.02 -4.39 -68.60
C TYR A 277 -27.76 -4.34 -69.46
N PHE A 278 -27.80 -4.90 -70.68
CA PHE A 278 -26.88 -4.53 -71.77
C PHE A 278 -27.64 -3.73 -72.82
N LYS A 279 -27.17 -2.52 -73.11
CA LYS A 279 -27.63 -1.71 -74.25
C LYS A 279 -26.83 -2.18 -75.47
N ALA A 280 -27.48 -2.85 -76.42
CA ALA A 280 -26.83 -3.25 -77.67
C ALA A 280 -26.44 -1.99 -78.48
N PRO A 281 -25.23 -1.91 -79.05
CA PRO A 281 -24.87 -0.85 -79.99
C PRO A 281 -25.67 -0.99 -81.29
N GLU A 282 -25.93 0.13 -81.95
CA GLU A 282 -26.54 0.21 -83.27
C GLU A 282 -25.74 -0.64 -84.28
N ASP A 283 -26.46 -1.31 -85.18
CA ASP A 283 -26.00 -2.24 -86.23
C ASP A 283 -25.77 -3.71 -85.82
N PHE A 284 -26.86 -4.46 -85.69
CA PHE A 284 -26.84 -5.90 -85.93
C PHE A 284 -27.95 -6.32 -86.91
N ASN A 285 -27.53 -6.67 -88.13
CA ASN A 285 -28.34 -7.46 -89.06
C ASN A 285 -28.32 -8.92 -88.59
N VAL A 286 -29.48 -9.45 -88.17
CA VAL A 286 -29.62 -10.87 -87.84
C VAL A 286 -30.15 -11.63 -89.07
N LEU A 287 -29.33 -12.52 -89.61
CA LEU A 287 -29.76 -13.55 -90.58
C LEU A 287 -30.54 -14.65 -89.84
N PRO A 288 -31.61 -15.22 -90.42
CA PRO A 288 -32.57 -16.02 -89.69
C PRO A 288 -32.23 -17.50 -89.73
N HIS A 289 -31.31 -17.99 -88.92
CA HIS A 289 -31.11 -19.44 -88.75
C HIS A 289 -30.69 -19.83 -87.33
N SER A 290 -31.63 -19.74 -86.39
CA SER A 290 -31.80 -20.72 -85.31
C SER A 290 -33.11 -20.41 -84.59
N GLN A 291 -34.10 -21.27 -84.78
CA GLN A 291 -35.49 -21.05 -84.37
C GLN A 291 -35.78 -21.32 -82.88
N ASP A 292 -34.76 -21.52 -82.04
CA ASP A 292 -34.94 -22.01 -80.66
C ASP A 292 -34.71 -20.97 -79.55
N ALA A 293 -34.65 -19.68 -79.88
CA ALA A 293 -34.59 -18.59 -78.89
C ALA A 293 -35.62 -17.48 -79.14
N MET A 294 -36.82 -17.83 -79.63
CA MET A 294 -37.98 -16.93 -79.52
C MET A 294 -38.73 -17.26 -78.22
N ASN A 295 -38.22 -16.70 -77.12
CA ASN A 295 -38.97 -16.70 -75.86
C ASN A 295 -40.16 -15.74 -75.96
N LYS A 296 -41.21 -16.12 -75.24
CA LYS A 296 -42.61 -15.67 -75.32
C LYS A 296 -42.90 -14.18 -75.04
N HIS A 297 -41.90 -13.30 -74.96
CA HIS A 297 -42.08 -11.90 -74.51
C HIS A 297 -41.32 -10.82 -75.31
N ASP A 298 -40.82 -11.14 -76.50
CA ASP A 298 -40.24 -10.11 -77.37
C ASP A 298 -41.33 -9.28 -78.05
N LYS A 299 -41.42 -7.99 -77.71
CA LYS A 299 -42.16 -7.00 -78.49
C LYS A 299 -41.18 -6.25 -79.37
N VAL A 300 -41.22 -6.53 -80.67
CA VAL A 300 -40.57 -5.73 -81.69
C VAL A 300 -41.57 -4.68 -82.16
N THR A 301 -41.28 -3.41 -81.93
CA THR A 301 -42.09 -2.29 -82.46
C THR A 301 -41.31 -1.57 -83.54
N TYR A 302 -41.95 -1.40 -84.70
CA TYR A 302 -41.42 -0.63 -85.82
C TYR A 302 -41.68 0.86 -85.58
N ASP A 303 -40.62 1.66 -85.68
CA ASP A 303 -40.68 3.11 -85.48
C ASP A 303 -40.69 3.80 -86.85
N GLU A 304 -41.87 4.24 -87.29
CA GLU A 304 -42.11 4.73 -88.65
C GLU A 304 -41.32 6.00 -89.00
N GLU A 305 -40.84 6.77 -88.02
CA GLU A 305 -40.02 7.97 -88.27
C GLU A 305 -38.53 7.67 -88.53
N SER A 306 -38.01 6.53 -88.06
CA SER A 306 -36.58 6.18 -88.15
C SER A 306 -36.26 4.95 -88.99
N GLY A 307 -37.27 4.14 -89.33
CA GLY A 307 -37.12 2.98 -90.22
C GLY A 307 -36.39 1.78 -89.62
N VAL A 308 -36.16 1.74 -88.31
CA VAL A 308 -35.42 0.68 -87.60
C VAL A 308 -36.31 -0.11 -86.64
N TYR A 309 -36.08 -1.43 -86.53
CA TYR A 309 -36.73 -2.30 -85.55
C TYR A 309 -36.04 -2.19 -84.18
N LYS A 310 -36.74 -1.76 -83.14
CA LYS A 310 -36.22 -1.75 -81.76
C LYS A 310 -36.63 -3.04 -81.04
N HIS A 311 -35.65 -3.79 -80.54
CA HIS A 311 -35.85 -4.97 -79.70
C HIS A 311 -35.89 -4.57 -78.22
N TYR A 312 -36.97 -4.92 -77.52
CA TYR A 312 -37.04 -4.84 -76.06
C TYR A 312 -37.21 -6.25 -75.52
N ALA A 313 -36.15 -6.78 -74.88
CA ALA A 313 -36.23 -8.01 -74.11
C ALA A 313 -36.67 -7.66 -72.68
N PHE A 314 -37.89 -8.06 -72.30
CA PHE A 314 -38.31 -8.09 -70.91
C PHE A 314 -37.80 -9.39 -70.29
N VAL A 315 -36.82 -9.31 -69.38
CA VAL A 315 -36.42 -10.44 -68.53
C VAL A 315 -37.14 -10.25 -67.20
N GLU A 316 -38.10 -11.14 -66.89
CA GLU A 316 -38.68 -11.19 -65.55
C GLU A 316 -37.59 -11.63 -64.55
N PRO A 317 -37.48 -10.99 -63.36
CA PRO A 317 -36.56 -11.46 -62.34
C PRO A 317 -36.98 -12.85 -61.87
N VAL A 318 -36.18 -13.86 -62.20
CA VAL A 318 -36.38 -15.22 -61.69
C VAL A 318 -36.02 -15.20 -60.22
N THR A 319 -37.00 -15.47 -59.36
CA THR A 319 -36.80 -15.73 -57.94
C THR A 319 -36.60 -17.24 -57.79
N GLU A 320 -35.36 -17.67 -57.58
CA GLU A 320 -35.08 -19.06 -57.21
C GLU A 320 -34.98 -19.16 -55.69
N MET A 321 -35.78 -20.05 -55.09
CA MET A 321 -35.59 -20.43 -53.69
C MET A 321 -34.39 -21.34 -53.60
N LYS A 322 -33.31 -20.86 -52.98
CA LYS A 322 -32.12 -21.68 -52.72
C LYS A 322 -32.16 -22.14 -51.27
N LYS A 323 -32.07 -23.47 -51.07
CA LYS A 323 -31.85 -24.04 -49.73
C LYS A 323 -30.44 -23.67 -49.27
N VAL A 324 -30.35 -22.82 -48.26
CA VAL A 324 -29.10 -22.40 -47.62
C VAL A 324 -28.97 -23.15 -46.31
N LYS A 325 -27.86 -23.86 -46.12
CA LYS A 325 -27.59 -24.55 -44.85
C LYS A 325 -27.14 -23.54 -43.80
N ARG A 326 -27.83 -23.50 -42.67
CA ARG A 326 -27.52 -22.61 -41.56
C ARG A 326 -27.21 -23.39 -40.30
N CYS A 327 -26.32 -22.82 -39.50
CA CYS A 327 -25.93 -23.32 -38.19
C CYS A 327 -26.34 -22.28 -37.14
N ASP A 328 -27.19 -22.65 -36.20
CA ASP A 328 -27.61 -21.78 -35.08
C ASP A 328 -26.77 -22.00 -33.82
N ALA A 329 -26.19 -23.19 -33.64
CA ALA A 329 -25.31 -23.48 -32.53
C ALA A 329 -24.17 -24.47 -32.87
N MET A 330 -22.96 -24.15 -32.39
CA MET A 330 -21.80 -25.03 -32.42
C MET A 330 -21.15 -25.03 -31.03
N ASN A 331 -21.18 -26.18 -30.36
CA ASN A 331 -20.73 -26.33 -28.99
C ASN A 331 -19.71 -27.47 -28.88
N ILE A 332 -18.81 -27.36 -27.92
CA ILE A 332 -17.97 -28.48 -27.47
C ILE A 332 -18.50 -28.94 -26.13
N ILE A 333 -18.83 -30.22 -26.03
CA ILE A 333 -19.27 -30.87 -24.80
C ILE A 333 -18.08 -31.63 -24.24
N VAL A 334 -17.67 -31.27 -23.03
CA VAL A 334 -16.58 -31.93 -22.31
C VAL A 334 -17.19 -32.69 -21.14
N GLU A 335 -17.01 -34.01 -21.14
CA GLU A 335 -17.43 -34.83 -20.00
C GLU A 335 -16.30 -34.87 -18.98
N THR A 336 -16.58 -34.35 -17.79
CA THR A 336 -15.70 -34.40 -16.62
C THR A 336 -16.26 -35.36 -15.58
N TYR A 337 -15.51 -35.69 -14.52
CA TYR A 337 -16.08 -36.42 -13.38
C TYR A 337 -17.21 -35.66 -12.66
N ASN A 338 -17.16 -34.32 -12.68
CA ASN A 338 -18.10 -33.47 -11.96
C ASN A 338 -19.34 -33.09 -12.80
N GLY A 339 -19.39 -33.51 -14.07
CA GLY A 339 -20.51 -33.23 -14.98
C GLY A 339 -20.08 -32.87 -16.39
N LYS A 340 -21.00 -32.30 -17.16
CA LYS A 340 -20.77 -31.86 -18.54
C LYS A 340 -20.52 -30.35 -18.58
N GLU A 341 -19.39 -29.97 -19.15
CA GLU A 341 -19.06 -28.59 -19.46
C GLU A 341 -19.40 -28.31 -20.93
N ILE A 342 -20.06 -27.17 -21.18
CA ILE A 342 -20.45 -26.74 -22.53
C ILE A 342 -19.63 -25.50 -22.88
N ILE A 343 -18.93 -25.56 -24.01
CA ILE A 343 -18.10 -24.48 -24.53
C ILE A 343 -18.73 -24.00 -25.83
N PRO A 344 -19.44 -22.86 -25.84
CA PRO A 344 -20.06 -22.33 -27.04
C PRO A 344 -19.03 -21.70 -27.98
N ILE A 345 -19.05 -22.10 -29.25
CA ILE A 345 -18.18 -21.59 -30.32
C ILE A 345 -18.97 -20.69 -31.28
N ILE A 346 -20.21 -21.11 -31.61
CA ILE A 346 -21.21 -20.33 -32.34
C ILE A 346 -22.49 -20.31 -31.51
N ASP A 347 -23.00 -19.10 -31.27
CA ASP A 347 -24.22 -18.79 -30.52
C ASP A 347 -25.23 -17.96 -31.34
N GLN A 348 -24.96 -17.79 -32.63
CA GLN A 348 -25.77 -17.01 -33.58
C GLN A 348 -25.93 -17.74 -34.90
N MET A 349 -27.03 -17.49 -35.62
CA MET A 349 -27.25 -18.06 -36.95
C MET A 349 -26.14 -17.65 -37.92
N MET A 350 -25.48 -18.65 -38.51
CA MET A 350 -24.44 -18.48 -39.53
C MET A 350 -24.69 -19.39 -40.72
N ASP A 351 -24.50 -18.86 -41.92
CA ASP A 351 -24.48 -19.68 -43.14
C ASP A 351 -23.20 -20.52 -43.17
N VAL A 352 -23.38 -21.83 -43.34
CA VAL A 352 -22.33 -22.86 -43.34
C VAL A 352 -21.33 -22.65 -44.49
N THR A 353 -21.71 -21.97 -45.56
CA THR A 353 -20.84 -21.68 -46.71
C THR A 353 -19.90 -20.50 -46.49
N THR A 354 -20.10 -19.73 -45.40
CA THR A 354 -19.30 -18.53 -45.14
C THR A 354 -17.88 -18.88 -44.67
N PRO A 355 -16.85 -18.10 -45.06
CA PRO A 355 -15.50 -18.25 -44.52
C PRO A 355 -15.45 -18.13 -42.99
N ALA A 356 -16.35 -17.34 -42.40
CA ALA A 356 -16.46 -17.17 -40.96
C ALA A 356 -16.91 -18.46 -40.25
N TYR A 357 -17.89 -19.19 -40.82
CA TYR A 357 -18.30 -20.49 -40.29
C TYR A 357 -17.16 -21.50 -40.35
N ILE A 358 -16.45 -21.58 -41.49
CA ILE A 358 -15.32 -22.50 -41.68
C ILE A 358 -14.20 -22.20 -40.66
N ALA A 359 -13.92 -20.92 -40.39
CA ALA A 359 -12.95 -20.53 -39.36
C ALA A 359 -13.38 -20.99 -37.97
N LYS A 360 -14.64 -20.78 -37.57
CA LYS A 360 -15.20 -21.25 -36.30
C LYS A 360 -15.21 -22.77 -36.18
N GLN A 361 -15.48 -23.47 -37.27
CA GLN A 361 -15.44 -24.92 -37.33
C GLN A 361 -14.01 -25.44 -37.13
N ASN A 362 -13.01 -24.81 -37.76
CA ASN A 362 -11.60 -25.14 -37.56
C ASN A 362 -11.15 -24.89 -36.12
N ASP A 363 -11.58 -23.78 -35.52
CA ASP A 363 -11.34 -23.49 -34.10
C ASP A 363 -11.94 -24.60 -33.22
N CYS A 364 -13.19 -24.99 -33.48
CA CYS A 364 -13.87 -26.05 -32.75
C CYS A 364 -13.10 -27.39 -32.84
N TYR A 365 -12.62 -27.76 -34.03
CA TYR A 365 -11.77 -28.94 -34.21
C TYR A 365 -10.43 -28.83 -33.46
N ASN A 366 -9.80 -27.65 -33.44
CA ASN A 366 -8.55 -27.41 -32.74
C ASN A 366 -8.70 -27.57 -31.22
N VAL A 367 -9.75 -26.97 -30.64
CA VAL A 367 -10.07 -27.05 -29.20
C VAL A 367 -10.45 -28.49 -28.83
N THR A 368 -11.40 -29.10 -29.56
CA THR A 368 -11.84 -30.50 -29.33
C THR A 368 -10.68 -31.47 -29.45
N GLY A 369 -9.83 -31.30 -30.47
CA GLY A 369 -8.62 -32.11 -30.66
C GLY A 369 -7.61 -31.96 -29.52
N GLY A 370 -7.47 -30.75 -28.96
CA GLY A 370 -6.72 -30.49 -27.73
C GLY A 370 -7.23 -31.29 -26.54
N LEU A 371 -8.52 -31.16 -26.25
CA LEU A 371 -9.18 -31.83 -25.13
C LEU A 371 -9.19 -33.36 -25.26
N ARG A 372 -9.35 -33.89 -26.47
CA ARG A 372 -9.21 -35.34 -26.73
C ARG A 372 -7.79 -35.85 -26.48
N ARG A 373 -6.76 -35.04 -26.79
CA ARG A 373 -5.38 -35.41 -26.44
C ARG A 373 -5.17 -35.41 -24.93
N VAL A 374 -5.77 -34.46 -24.22
CA VAL A 374 -5.76 -34.42 -22.75
C VAL A 374 -6.36 -35.69 -22.15
N ALA A 375 -7.58 -36.05 -22.55
CA ALA A 375 -8.28 -37.25 -22.06
C ALA A 375 -7.49 -38.56 -22.30
N ARG A 376 -6.65 -38.61 -23.35
CA ARG A 376 -5.84 -39.79 -23.70
C ARG A 376 -4.44 -39.78 -23.09
N ALA A 377 -3.86 -38.61 -22.83
CA ALA A 377 -2.47 -38.46 -22.42
C ALA A 377 -2.20 -38.94 -20.99
N GLY A 378 -3.22 -38.90 -20.12
CA GLY A 378 -3.08 -39.15 -18.69
C GLY A 378 -2.21 -38.09 -18.00
N MET A 379 -2.06 -38.20 -16.67
CA MET A 379 -1.23 -37.27 -15.91
C MET A 379 0.26 -37.35 -16.35
N PRO A 380 0.96 -36.21 -16.49
CA PRO A 380 2.39 -36.22 -16.80
C PRO A 380 3.17 -36.93 -15.68
N LYS A 381 4.18 -37.73 -16.06
CA LYS A 381 5.00 -38.51 -15.11
C LYS A 381 5.81 -37.64 -14.15
N GLN A 382 6.17 -36.43 -14.57
CA GLN A 382 6.88 -35.44 -13.78
C GLN A 382 6.21 -34.09 -13.99
N ILE A 383 5.65 -33.54 -12.92
CA ILE A 383 5.13 -32.18 -12.89
C ILE A 383 6.31 -31.28 -12.53
N PRO A 384 6.62 -30.24 -13.32
CA PRO A 384 7.71 -29.33 -12.99
C PRO A 384 7.40 -28.63 -11.67
N ASP A 385 8.34 -28.68 -10.73
CA ASP A 385 8.25 -27.93 -9.50
C ASP A 385 8.57 -26.46 -9.77
N LEU A 386 7.56 -25.61 -9.72
CA LEU A 386 7.69 -24.17 -9.94
C LEU A 386 8.46 -23.49 -8.82
N LEU A 387 8.49 -24.09 -7.62
CA LEU A 387 9.23 -23.55 -6.48
C LEU A 387 10.75 -23.72 -6.67
N ALA A 388 11.16 -24.71 -7.45
CA ALA A 388 12.56 -24.96 -7.79
C ALA A 388 13.10 -24.08 -8.93
N ASP A 389 12.27 -23.19 -9.51
CA ASP A 389 12.75 -22.25 -10.53
C ASP A 389 13.81 -21.30 -9.95
N LYS A 390 14.86 -21.01 -10.73
CA LYS A 390 16.00 -20.20 -10.28
C LYS A 390 15.58 -18.80 -9.81
N GLN A 391 14.59 -18.19 -10.44
CA GLN A 391 14.14 -16.84 -10.07
C GLN A 391 13.34 -16.89 -8.77
N VAL A 392 12.46 -17.88 -8.62
CA VAL A 392 11.66 -18.08 -7.41
C VAL A 392 12.55 -18.45 -6.22
N ALA A 393 13.54 -19.33 -6.43
CA ALA A 393 14.51 -19.71 -5.41
C ALA A 393 15.34 -18.52 -4.94
N LYS A 394 15.83 -17.68 -5.87
CA LYS A 394 16.57 -16.46 -5.53
C LYS A 394 15.74 -15.48 -4.70
N LEU A 395 14.49 -15.24 -5.08
CA LEU A 395 13.59 -14.38 -4.30
C LEU A 395 13.31 -14.95 -2.91
N SER A 396 13.18 -16.27 -2.80
CA SER A 396 12.96 -16.94 -1.51
C SER A 396 14.20 -16.81 -0.59
N GLU A 397 15.41 -16.96 -1.14
CA GLU A 397 16.67 -16.72 -0.41
C GLU A 397 16.82 -15.26 0.04
N GLU A 398 16.46 -14.29 -0.82
CA GLU A 398 16.47 -12.87 -0.46
C GLU A 398 15.46 -12.54 0.65
N MET A 399 14.28 -13.17 0.64
CA MET A 399 13.29 -13.04 1.70
C MET A 399 13.82 -13.59 3.03
N GLU A 400 14.37 -14.81 3.04
CA GLU A 400 14.96 -15.44 4.22
C GLU A 400 16.05 -14.57 4.82
N LYS A 401 16.99 -14.10 3.99
CA LYS A 401 18.06 -13.20 4.42
C LYS A 401 17.53 -11.90 5.03
N THR A 402 16.50 -11.31 4.44
CA THR A 402 15.89 -10.06 4.92
C THR A 402 15.18 -10.28 6.26
N GLN A 403 14.49 -11.42 6.41
CA GLN A 403 13.86 -11.81 7.67
C GLN A 403 14.89 -12.09 8.76
N ASP A 404 15.97 -12.78 8.45
CA ASP A 404 17.06 -13.03 9.40
C ASP A 404 17.70 -11.73 9.89
N GLN A 405 17.89 -10.75 9.01
CA GLN A 405 18.37 -9.42 9.38
C GLN A 405 17.39 -8.71 10.32
N LEU A 406 16.08 -8.80 10.05
CA LEU A 406 15.05 -8.24 10.92
C LEU A 406 15.03 -8.95 12.29
N ILE A 407 15.12 -10.27 12.33
CA ILE A 407 15.20 -11.05 13.57
C ILE A 407 16.45 -10.65 14.37
N GLN A 408 17.61 -10.50 13.72
CA GLN A 408 18.84 -10.04 14.37
C GLN A 408 18.68 -8.62 14.94
N LEU A 409 18.05 -7.72 14.20
CA LEU A 409 17.74 -6.37 14.67
C LEU A 409 16.86 -6.41 15.92
N LEU A 410 15.81 -7.24 15.93
CA LEU A 410 14.90 -7.39 17.07
C LEU A 410 15.60 -7.99 18.30
N LYS A 411 16.47 -8.99 18.11
CA LYS A 411 17.26 -9.61 19.19
C LYS A 411 18.34 -8.70 19.76
N THR A 412 18.87 -7.76 18.97
CA THR A 412 19.94 -6.86 19.43
C THR A 412 19.37 -5.79 20.37
N PRO A 413 19.86 -5.64 21.60
CA PRO A 413 19.35 -4.61 22.52
C PRO A 413 19.65 -3.20 22.00
N VAL A 414 18.72 -2.26 22.25
CA VAL A 414 18.91 -0.86 21.86
C VAL A 414 20.02 -0.25 22.73
N VAL A 415 21.08 0.26 22.09
CA VAL A 415 22.15 1.00 22.77
C VAL A 415 21.94 2.48 22.57
N TYR A 416 21.58 3.19 23.65
CA TYR A 416 21.42 4.64 23.63
C TYR A 416 22.78 5.32 23.77
N LYS A 417 23.19 6.08 22.74
CA LYS A 417 24.49 6.77 22.72
C LYS A 417 24.31 8.23 23.14
N VAL A 418 25.17 8.69 24.05
CA VAL A 418 25.23 10.11 24.42
C VAL A 418 25.70 10.94 23.20
N PRO A 419 25.01 12.03 22.84
CA PRO A 419 25.41 12.92 21.75
C PRO A 419 26.81 13.50 21.97
N GLU A 420 27.56 13.74 20.89
CA GLU A 420 28.96 14.19 20.95
C GLU A 420 29.13 15.53 21.67
N GLU A 421 28.15 16.43 21.56
CA GLU A 421 28.13 17.74 22.22
C GLU A 421 28.12 17.68 23.75
N TYR A 422 27.69 16.55 24.34
CA TYR A 422 27.69 16.33 25.79
C TYR A 422 28.82 15.42 26.28
N ARG A 423 29.65 14.89 25.37
CA ARG A 423 30.84 14.11 25.76
C ARG A 423 31.92 15.08 26.22
N GLU A 424 32.63 14.70 27.29
CA GLU A 424 33.86 15.42 27.65
C GLU A 424 34.85 15.26 26.46
N LYS A 425 35.47 16.37 26.04
CA LYS A 425 36.60 16.27 25.09
C LYS A 425 37.71 15.54 25.84
N GLU A 426 38.04 14.34 25.38
CA GLU A 426 39.17 13.55 25.90
C GLU A 426 40.50 14.33 25.83
#